data_AF-A0A2V5QJU2-F1
#
_entry.id   AF-A0A2V5QJU2-F1
#
_cell.length_a   1.000
_cell.length_b   1.000
_cell.length_c   1.000
_cell.angle_alpha   90.00
_cell.angle_beta   90.00
_cell.angle_gamma   90.00
#
_symmetry.space_group_name_H-M   'P 1'
#
loop_
_entity.id
_entity.type
_entity.pdbx_description
1 polymer ?
#
loop_
_entity_poly.entity_id
_entity_poly.type
_entity_poly.pdbx_seq_one_letter_code
_entity_poly.pdbx_strand_id
1 'polypeptide(L)'
;MRQYREEVQTKMHGFLNVLGAAVLAGEHRWDSNQTAMMLEDETVDSFSFTDDFFAWREWRIDTKRLQYRRRFIVSFGSCSFNEPREDLRALGFL
;
A
#
# COMPACT_ATOMS: atom_id res chain seq x y z
N MET A 1 -5.31 3.82 1.65
CA MET A 1 -5.92 2.64 2.28
C MET A 1 -7.20 2.29 1.55
N ARG A 2 -7.78 1.10 1.74
CA ARG A 2 -9.06 0.77 1.11
C ARG A 2 -10.15 1.71 1.62
N GLN A 3 -10.89 2.31 0.69
CA GLN A 3 -11.89 3.31 1.01
C GLN A 3 -13.00 3.34 -0.04
N TYR A 4 -14.23 3.64 0.39
CA TYR A 4 -15.35 3.85 -0.53
C TYR A 4 -15.16 5.17 -1.28
N ARG A 5 -15.38 5.14 -2.58
CA ARG A 5 -15.24 6.28 -3.49
C ARG A 5 -16.53 6.49 -4.25
N GLU A 6 -17.15 7.64 -4.04
CA GLU A 6 -18.43 7.98 -4.66
C GLU A 6 -18.33 8.04 -6.18
N GLU A 7 -17.17 8.43 -6.73
CA GLU A 7 -16.97 8.60 -8.18
C GLU A 7 -17.13 7.28 -8.95
N VAL A 8 -16.83 6.15 -8.30
CA VAL A 8 -16.85 4.81 -8.89
C VAL A 8 -17.86 3.88 -8.21
N GLN A 9 -18.62 4.40 -7.23
CA GLN A 9 -19.65 3.69 -6.47
C GLN A 9 -19.16 2.37 -5.84
N THR A 10 -17.87 2.28 -5.49
CA THR A 10 -17.27 1.06 -4.94
C THR A 10 -16.11 1.36 -3.99
N LYS A 11 -15.64 0.32 -3.28
CA LYS A 11 -14.47 0.40 -2.40
C LYS A 11 -13.19 0.16 -3.21
N MET A 12 -12.39 1.21 -3.37
CA MET A 12 -11.07 1.11 -4.00
C MET A 12 -10.03 0.71 -2.97
N HIS A 13 -9.13 -0.22 -3.31
CA HIS A 13 -8.07 -0.70 -2.42
C HIS A 13 -7.08 0.41 -2.01
N GLY A 14 -7.01 1.51 -2.76
CA GLY A 14 -6.08 2.60 -2.51
C GLY A 14 -4.63 2.22 -2.86
N PHE A 15 -3.84 3.20 -3.25
CA PHE A 15 -2.50 2.93 -3.80
C PHE A 15 -1.55 2.28 -2.78
N LEU A 16 -1.65 2.64 -1.49
CA LEU A 16 -0.82 2.05 -0.42
C LEU A 16 -1.05 0.54 -0.25
N ASN A 17 -2.30 0.08 -0.32
CA ASN A 17 -2.58 -1.36 -0.19
C ASN A 17 -2.01 -2.10 -1.40
N VAL A 18 -2.16 -1.56 -2.60
CA VAL A 18 -1.65 -2.17 -3.84
C VAL A 18 -0.12 -2.24 -3.84
N LEU A 19 0.56 -1.12 -3.57
CA LEU A 19 2.02 -1.08 -3.56
C LEU A 19 2.61 -1.88 -2.39
N GLY A 20 2.01 -1.76 -1.21
CA GLY A 20 2.44 -2.49 -0.03
C GLY A 20 2.28 -4.01 -0.22
N ALA A 21 1.15 -4.46 -0.77
CA ALA A 21 0.93 -5.88 -1.05
C ALA A 21 1.91 -6.41 -2.10
N ALA A 22 2.20 -5.65 -3.16
CA ALA A 22 3.20 -6.05 -4.16
C ALA A 22 4.59 -6.22 -3.55
N VAL A 23 5.01 -5.30 -2.67
CA VAL A 23 6.31 -5.36 -2.03
C VAL A 23 6.39 -6.51 -1.02
N LEU A 24 5.42 -6.62 -0.11
CA LEU A 24 5.43 -7.64 0.94
C LEU A 24 5.19 -9.04 0.38
N ALA A 25 4.35 -9.20 -0.64
CA ALA A 25 4.19 -10.48 -1.32
C ALA A 25 5.48 -10.94 -2.00
N GLY A 26 6.19 -10.03 -2.67
CA GLY A 26 7.50 -10.34 -3.25
C GLY A 26 8.56 -10.66 -2.19
N GLU A 27 8.50 -10.00 -1.04
CA GLU A 27 9.45 -10.14 0.07
C GLU A 27 9.27 -11.44 0.84
N HIS A 28 8.04 -11.72 1.26
CA HIS A 28 7.69 -12.87 2.12
C HIS A 28 7.16 -14.06 1.33
N ARG A 29 7.10 -13.96 -0.01
CA ARG A 29 6.56 -14.98 -0.91
C ARG A 29 5.12 -15.34 -0.56
N TRP A 30 4.30 -14.31 -0.35
CA TRP A 30 2.89 -14.51 -0.01
C TRP A 30 2.13 -15.25 -1.10
N ASP A 31 1.12 -16.00 -0.67
CA ASP A 31 0.12 -16.54 -1.55
C ASP A 31 -0.99 -15.51 -1.87
N SER A 32 -1.95 -15.93 -2.69
CA SER A 32 -3.08 -15.08 -3.09
C SER A 32 -3.96 -14.67 -1.91
N ASN A 33 -4.09 -15.51 -0.88
CA ASN A 33 -4.94 -15.24 0.27
C ASN A 33 -4.32 -14.16 1.16
N GLN A 34 -3.04 -14.27 1.47
CA GLN A 34 -2.30 -13.25 2.23
C GLN A 34 -2.27 -11.91 1.49
N THR A 35 -2.08 -11.95 0.16
CA THR A 35 -2.12 -10.75 -0.68
C THR A 35 -3.52 -10.10 -0.64
N ALA A 36 -4.59 -10.89 -0.74
CA ALA A 36 -5.96 -10.39 -0.67
C ALA A 36 -6.27 -9.75 0.69
N MET A 37 -5.81 -10.34 1.79
CA MET A 37 -6.01 -9.78 3.14
C MET A 37 -5.46 -8.36 3.28
N MET A 38 -4.28 -8.09 2.72
CA MET A 38 -3.71 -6.75 2.74
C MET A 38 -4.45 -5.79 1.79
N LEU A 39 -4.84 -6.27 0.61
CA LEU A 39 -5.63 -5.47 -0.33
C LEU A 39 -6.96 -5.03 0.30
N GLU A 40 -7.58 -5.90 1.08
CA GLU A 40 -8.87 -5.64 1.75
C GLU A 40 -8.77 -4.82 3.03
N ASP A 41 -7.56 -4.52 3.54
CA ASP A 41 -7.40 -3.81 4.80
C ASP A 41 -7.87 -2.34 4.74
N GLU A 42 -8.76 -2.00 5.68
CA GLU A 42 -9.39 -0.69 5.87
C GLU A 42 -8.94 -0.02 7.18
N THR A 43 -7.93 -0.55 7.86
CA THR A 43 -7.46 -0.02 9.16
C THR A 43 -6.10 0.65 9.02
N VAL A 44 -6.03 1.96 9.31
CA VAL A 44 -4.78 2.73 9.15
C VAL A 44 -3.71 2.19 10.10
N ASP A 45 -4.13 1.80 11.30
CA ASP A 45 -3.26 1.27 12.35
C ASP A 45 -2.63 -0.09 12.01
N SER A 46 -3.12 -0.78 10.96
CA SER A 46 -2.45 -1.97 10.43
C SER A 46 -1.13 -1.64 9.74
N PHE A 47 -0.91 -0.38 9.35
CA PHE A 47 0.27 0.06 8.62
C PHE A 47 1.22 0.83 9.53
N SER A 48 2.51 0.49 9.44
CA SER A 48 3.56 1.22 10.14
C SER A 48 4.62 1.68 9.14
N PHE A 49 4.90 2.98 9.18
CA PHE A 49 5.92 3.62 8.37
C PHE A 49 6.95 4.24 9.31
N THR A 50 8.21 3.88 9.12
CA THR A 50 9.35 4.45 9.82
C THR A 50 10.46 4.73 8.81
N ASP A 51 11.51 5.43 9.25
CA ASP A 51 12.69 5.65 8.41
C ASP A 51 13.40 4.33 8.04
N ASP A 52 13.27 3.32 8.89
CA ASP A 52 13.99 2.04 8.77
C ASP A 52 13.18 0.94 8.08
N PHE A 53 11.85 0.98 8.15
CA PHE A 53 11.00 -0.06 7.59
C PHE A 53 9.59 0.41 7.24
N PHE A 54 9.00 -0.35 6.31
CA PHE A 54 7.56 -0.41 6.10
C PHE A 54 7.03 -1.74 6.67
N ALA A 55 5.89 -1.69 7.37
CA ALA A 55 5.22 -2.88 7.85
C ALA A 55 3.70 -2.83 7.67
N TRP A 56 3.13 -4.01 7.49
CA TRP A 56 1.71 -4.28 7.62
C TRP A 56 1.53 -5.42 8.63
N ARG A 57 0.92 -5.11 9.78
CA ARG A 57 0.83 -6.01 10.95
C ARG A 57 2.22 -6.56 11.33
N GLU A 58 2.37 -7.89 11.40
CA GLU A 58 3.63 -8.56 11.69
C GLU A 58 4.63 -8.58 10.51
N TRP A 59 4.18 -8.26 9.31
CA TRP A 59 4.98 -8.37 8.09
C TRP A 59 5.74 -7.07 7.81
N ARG A 60 7.07 -7.17 7.75
CA ARG A 60 7.96 -6.01 7.61
C ARG A 60 8.91 -6.15 6.45
N ILE A 61 9.31 -5.01 5.89
CA ILE A 61 10.42 -4.90 4.94
C ILE A 61 11.25 -3.67 5.29
N ASP A 62 12.58 -3.83 5.34
CA ASP A 62 13.49 -2.72 5.60
C ASP A 62 13.58 -1.77 4.40
N THR A 63 13.87 -0.49 4.67
CA THR A 63 13.94 0.55 3.65
C THR A 63 14.99 0.24 2.58
N LYS A 64 16.09 -0.45 2.91
CA LYS A 64 17.13 -0.81 1.93
C LYS A 64 16.63 -1.84 0.94
N ARG A 65 15.93 -2.88 1.40
CA ARG A 65 15.26 -3.88 0.55
C ARG A 65 14.08 -3.28 -0.20
N LEU A 66 13.34 -2.36 0.41
CA LEU A 66 12.26 -1.62 -0.25
C LEU A 66 12.80 -0.83 -1.45
N GLN A 67 13.94 -0.17 -1.34
CA GLN A 67 14.59 0.52 -2.47
C GLN A 67 14.94 -0.44 -3.62
N TYR A 68 15.36 -1.66 -3.30
CA TYR A 68 15.57 -2.70 -4.31
C TYR A 68 14.25 -3.12 -4.96
N ARG A 69 13.21 -3.39 -4.16
CA ARG A 69 11.88 -3.81 -4.63
C ARG A 69 11.18 -2.75 -5.47
N ARG A 70 11.40 -1.47 -5.17
CA ARG A 70 10.87 -0.34 -5.94
C ARG A 70 11.24 -0.42 -7.42
N ARG A 71 12.38 -1.02 -7.77
CA ARG A 71 12.83 -1.17 -9.17
C ARG A 71 11.91 -2.05 -10.01
N PHE A 72 11.08 -2.88 -9.37
CA PHE A 72 10.11 -3.76 -10.05
C PHE A 72 8.73 -3.11 -10.21
N ILE A 73 8.51 -1.93 -9.60
CA ILE A 73 7.29 -1.14 -9.77
C ILE A 73 7.57 -0.12 -10.87
N VAL A 74 6.96 -0.31 -12.03
CA VAL A 74 7.18 0.55 -13.20
C VAL A 74 6.30 1.80 -13.13
N SER A 75 5.01 1.63 -12.84
CA SER A 75 4.05 2.72 -12.76
C SER A 75 2.82 2.33 -11.94
N PHE A 76 2.11 3.34 -11.43
CA PHE A 76 0.78 3.21 -10.85
C PHE A 76 -0.15 4.16 -11.59
N GLY A 77 -1.16 3.61 -12.26
CA GLY A 77 -2.17 4.39 -12.95
C GLY A 77 -3.25 4.87 -11.98
N SER A 78 -3.48 6.17 -11.92
CA SER A 78 -4.63 6.77 -11.25
C SER A 78 -5.36 7.70 -12.22
N CYS A 79 -6.67 7.80 -12.10
CA CYS A 79 -7.49 8.70 -12.93
C CYS A 79 -7.23 10.19 -12.60
N SER A 80 -6.64 10.47 -11.43
CA SER A 80 -6.27 11.80 -10.98
C SER A 80 -4.97 11.73 -10.20
N PHE A 81 -4.00 12.58 -10.56
CA PHE A 81 -2.77 12.72 -9.78
C PHE A 81 -3.01 13.26 -8.37
N ASN A 82 -4.06 14.07 -8.18
CA ASN A 82 -4.36 14.66 -6.88
C ASN A 82 -4.82 13.60 -5.87
N GLU A 83 -5.59 12.60 -6.32
CA GLU A 83 -6.19 11.59 -5.45
C GLU A 83 -5.18 10.85 -4.54
N PRO A 84 -4.08 10.26 -5.05
CA PRO A 84 -3.09 9.61 -4.18
C PRO A 84 -2.32 10.59 -3.29
N ARG A 85 -2.18 11.85 -3.70
CA ARG A 85 -1.52 12.87 -2.88
C ARG A 85 -2.40 13.34 -1.73
N GLU A 86 -3.68 13.58 -1.98
CA GLU A 86 -4.63 13.96 -0.93
C GLU A 86 -4.83 12.82 0.08
N ASP A 87 -4.84 11.57 -0.39
CA ASP A 87 -4.82 10.39 0.49
C ASP A 87 -3.61 10.40 1.44
N LEU A 88 -2.42 10.73 0.93
CA LEU A 88 -1.20 10.82 1.75
C LEU A 88 -1.26 11.96 2.77
N ARG A 89 -1.77 13.12 2.39
CA ARG A 89 -1.97 14.26 3.31
C ARG A 89 -2.95 13.91 4.41
N ALA A 90 -4.07 13.26 4.06
CA ALA A 90 -5.07 12.81 5.03
C ALA A 90 -4.51 11.82 6.05
N LEU A 91 -3.49 11.05 5.66
CA LEU A 91 -2.76 10.13 6.53
C LEU A 91 -1.58 10.78 7.29
N GLY A 92 -1.29 12.06 7.05
CA GLY A 92 -0.18 12.77 7.67
C GLY A 92 1.21 12.39 7.14
N PHE A 93 1.27 11.79 5.95
CA PHE A 93 2.52 11.35 5.32
C PHE A 93 3.10 12.36 4.31
N LEU A 94 2.40 13.48 4.05
CA LEU A 94 2.81 14.61 3.20
C LEU A 94 2.28 15.94 3.74
#